data_AF-A0A810CGJ7-F1
#
_entry.id   AF-A0A810CGJ7-F1
#
_cell.length_a   1.000
_cell.length_b   1.000
_cell.length_c   1.000
_cell.angle_alpha   90.00
_cell.angle_beta   90.00
_cell.angle_gamma   90.00
#
_symmetry.space_group_name_H-M   'P 1'
#
loop_
_entity.id
_entity.type
_entity.pdbx_description
1 polymer ?
#
loop_
_entity_poly.entity_id
_entity_poly.type
_entity_poly.pdbx_seq_one_letter_code
_entity_poly.pdbx_strand_id
1 'polypeptide(L)'
;MLEGDERTGAGPKGALFCPSELRIARGERPSMIGTLDLLGRPAILIDQNGFVAAVNDNASKLFDDDLSVKGRRLFAADAQSRLRLDRLITQVRFLSGKPGRSTLQTVVTRSQRRPIVIDAIVQDWESAGDPLLPDMGALLILTDLNEIPRVSQSSVMEIFGLTPAQARLASLLVEGKSLEEIAFYMNISSGTARNHLKAVFLRTGTRRQAELVSLLSRLL
;
A
#
# COMPACT_ATOMS: atom_id res chain seq x y z
N MET A 1 39.29 14.50 52.34
CA MET A 1 38.73 15.78 52.77
C MET A 1 38.27 16.50 51.51
N LEU A 2 37.00 16.91 51.53
CA LEU A 2 36.24 17.69 50.55
C LEU A 2 35.58 16.95 49.38
N GLU A 3 34.27 16.79 49.60
CA GLU A 3 33.13 16.57 48.72
C GLU A 3 33.06 17.55 47.54
N GLY A 4 32.31 17.15 46.51
CA GLY A 4 31.90 17.98 45.38
C GLY A 4 31.00 17.21 44.43
N ASP A 5 29.71 17.15 44.79
CA ASP A 5 28.56 16.67 44.02
C ASP A 5 28.36 17.55 42.77
N GLU A 6 28.06 16.95 41.61
CA GLU A 6 27.01 17.45 40.72
C GLU A 6 26.73 16.51 39.54
N ARG A 7 25.43 16.24 39.41
CA ARG A 7 24.73 15.50 38.36
C ARG A 7 25.04 16.07 36.97
N THR A 8 24.80 15.28 35.93
CA THR A 8 23.79 15.52 34.86
C THR A 8 24.18 14.77 33.58
N GLY A 9 23.22 14.08 32.94
CA GLY A 9 23.36 13.69 31.54
C GLY A 9 22.89 12.27 31.17
N ALA A 10 21.77 11.80 31.71
CA ALA A 10 21.01 10.75 31.06
C ALA A 10 20.62 11.23 29.65
N GLY A 11 21.30 10.72 28.62
CA GLY A 11 20.97 11.01 27.23
C GLY A 11 19.53 10.58 26.92
N PRO A 12 18.74 11.37 26.18
CA PRO A 12 17.37 11.02 25.89
C PRO A 12 17.35 9.76 25.03
N LYS A 13 16.69 8.72 25.55
CA LYS A 13 16.27 7.54 24.79
C LYS A 13 15.55 7.99 23.52
N GLY A 14 15.93 7.40 22.39
CA GLY A 14 15.47 7.75 21.06
C GLY A 14 13.96 8.00 21.00
N ALA A 15 13.61 9.23 20.63
CA ALA A 15 12.24 9.61 20.38
C ALA A 15 11.71 8.78 19.19
N LEU A 16 10.80 7.86 19.48
CA LEU A 16 9.82 7.35 18.54
C LEU A 16 9.06 8.57 18.00
N PHE A 17 9.29 8.89 16.74
CA PHE A 17 8.74 10.09 16.11
C PHE A 17 7.24 9.89 15.89
N CYS A 18 6.45 10.86 16.37
CA CYS A 18 4.99 10.84 16.28
C CYS A 18 4.53 11.01 14.81
N PRO A 19 3.53 10.26 14.32
CA PRO A 19 3.04 10.36 12.93
C PRO A 19 2.39 11.70 12.54
N SER A 20 2.33 12.69 13.43
CA SER A 20 1.49 13.88 13.28
C SER A 20 2.12 15.06 12.54
N GLU A 21 3.41 15.02 12.18
CA GLU A 21 4.11 16.19 11.63
C GLU A 21 4.24 16.24 10.10
N LEU A 22 3.76 15.23 9.36
CA LEU A 22 3.68 15.28 7.90
C LEU A 22 2.30 15.75 7.41
N ARG A 23 1.85 16.92 7.87
CA ARG A 23 0.70 17.64 7.29
C ARG A 23 1.19 18.87 6.54
N ILE A 24 1.55 18.70 5.27
CA ILE A 24 1.76 19.80 4.31
C ILE A 24 1.00 19.38 3.03
N ALA A 25 -0.03 20.07 2.52
CA ALA A 25 -0.37 21.49 2.57
C ALA A 25 -1.86 21.73 2.90
N ARG A 26 -2.15 22.82 3.62
CA ARG A 26 -3.49 23.41 3.75
C ARG A 26 -3.83 24.18 2.47
N GLY A 27 -4.82 23.70 1.74
CA GLY A 27 -5.55 24.40 0.68
C GLY A 27 -6.71 23.51 0.25
N GLU A 28 -7.92 24.04 0.16
CA GLU A 28 -9.19 23.33 -0.15
C GLU A 28 -9.28 22.80 -1.59
N ARG A 29 -8.17 22.28 -2.13
CA ARG A 29 -8.14 21.49 -3.36
C ARG A 29 -7.85 20.05 -2.99
N PRO A 30 -8.57 19.06 -3.57
CA PRO A 30 -8.22 17.67 -3.37
C PRO A 30 -6.76 17.46 -3.81
N SER A 31 -5.90 17.10 -2.85
CA SER A 31 -4.51 16.73 -3.15
C SER A 31 -4.54 15.52 -4.07
N MET A 32 -3.79 15.55 -5.18
CA MET A 32 -3.75 14.46 -6.16
C MET A 32 -3.46 13.12 -5.48
N ILE A 33 -2.52 13.09 -4.53
CA ILE A 33 -2.18 11.89 -3.78
C ILE A 33 -3.32 11.43 -2.85
N GLY A 34 -4.17 12.35 -2.39
CA GLY A 34 -5.37 12.03 -1.59
C GLY A 34 -6.46 11.32 -2.40
N THR A 35 -6.48 11.47 -3.73
CA THR A 35 -7.38 10.66 -4.57
C THR A 35 -6.99 9.18 -4.56
N LEU A 36 -5.70 8.86 -4.37
CA LEU A 36 -5.24 7.48 -4.22
C LEU A 36 -5.68 6.87 -2.89
N ASP A 37 -5.98 7.68 -1.87
CA ASP A 37 -6.59 7.17 -0.64
C ASP A 37 -8.02 6.65 -0.87
N LEU A 38 -8.79 7.32 -1.73
CA LEU A 38 -10.13 6.85 -2.12
C LEU A 38 -10.08 5.51 -2.88
N LEU A 39 -8.97 5.26 -3.58
CA LEU A 39 -8.70 3.99 -4.27
C LEU A 39 -8.05 2.94 -3.35
N GLY A 40 -7.77 3.28 -2.09
CA GLY A 40 -7.06 2.40 -1.16
C GLY A 40 -5.63 2.09 -1.58
N ARG A 41 -5.01 2.91 -2.44
CA ARG A 41 -3.64 2.67 -2.95
C ARG A 41 -2.63 3.45 -2.13
N PRO A 42 -1.74 2.77 -1.37
CA PRO A 42 -0.65 3.42 -0.63
C PRO A 42 0.31 4.12 -1.60
N ALA A 43 0.51 5.43 -1.41
CA ALA A 43 1.33 6.23 -2.32
C ALA A 43 2.21 7.26 -1.61
N ILE A 44 3.38 7.52 -2.21
CA ILE A 44 4.35 8.52 -1.76
C ILE A 44 4.78 9.36 -2.96
N LEU A 45 4.74 10.68 -2.82
CA LEU A 45 5.31 11.61 -3.79
C LEU A 45 6.76 11.91 -3.43
N ILE A 46 7.64 11.77 -4.42
CA ILE A 46 9.07 12.08 -4.33
C ILE A 46 9.36 13.24 -5.27
N ASP A 47 10.10 14.24 -4.78
CA ASP A 47 10.58 15.35 -5.60
C ASP A 47 11.77 14.94 -6.48
N GLN A 48 12.16 15.80 -7.42
CA GLN A 48 13.28 15.57 -8.34
C GLN A 48 14.64 15.41 -7.66
N ASN A 49 14.74 15.83 -6.39
CA ASN A 49 15.94 15.66 -5.56
C ASN A 49 15.95 14.34 -4.78
N GLY A 50 14.86 13.57 -4.84
CA GLY A 50 14.72 12.30 -4.16
C GLY A 50 14.17 12.41 -2.74
N PHE A 51 13.64 13.56 -2.33
CA PHE A 51 13.00 13.72 -1.02
C PHE A 51 11.50 13.44 -1.09
N VAL A 52 10.95 12.94 0.00
CA VAL A 52 9.52 12.80 0.22
C VAL A 52 8.89 14.19 0.26
N ALA A 53 7.99 14.43 -0.69
CA ALA A 53 7.18 15.64 -0.81
C ALA A 53 5.83 15.45 -0.11
N ALA A 54 5.20 14.29 -0.27
CA ALA A 54 3.94 13.95 0.40
C ALA A 54 3.78 12.44 0.56
N VAL A 55 2.92 12.05 1.50
CA VAL A 55 2.52 10.66 1.78
C VAL A 55 1.01 10.66 2.00
N ASN A 56 0.31 9.67 1.47
CA ASN A 56 -1.13 9.53 1.70
C ASN A 56 -1.43 8.70 2.96
N ASP A 57 -2.69 8.69 3.41
CA ASP A 57 -3.05 8.04 4.67
C ASP A 57 -2.80 6.54 4.62
N ASN A 58 -3.02 5.90 3.48
CA ASN A 58 -2.78 4.45 3.33
C ASN A 58 -1.29 4.09 3.35
N ALA A 59 -0.41 4.89 2.74
CA ALA A 59 1.05 4.67 2.85
C ALA A 59 1.57 4.95 4.26
N SER A 60 1.01 5.95 4.96
CA SER A 60 1.42 6.25 6.33
C SER A 60 1.23 5.07 7.29
N LYS A 61 0.21 4.22 7.05
CA LYS A 61 -0.04 2.99 7.81
C LYS A 61 1.01 1.89 7.58
N LEU A 62 1.74 1.94 6.47
CA LEU A 62 2.75 0.93 6.16
C LEU A 62 4.08 1.17 6.89
N PHE A 63 4.31 2.40 7.36
CA PHE A 63 5.54 2.76 8.05
C PHE A 63 5.65 2.12 9.43
N ASP A 64 6.86 1.68 9.74
CA ASP A 64 7.25 1.04 10.99
C ASP A 64 8.77 1.15 11.19
N ASP A 65 9.34 0.30 12.04
CA ASP A 65 10.78 0.24 12.28
C ASP A 65 11.58 -0.19 11.04
N ASP A 66 10.97 -0.98 10.14
CA ASP A 66 11.62 -1.56 8.96
C ASP A 66 11.56 -0.64 7.74
N LEU A 67 10.47 0.13 7.55
CA LEU A 67 10.32 1.16 6.51
C LEU A 67 9.77 2.45 7.12
N SER A 68 10.53 3.54 7.04
CA SER A 68 10.12 4.84 7.60
C SER A 68 10.59 6.01 6.76
N VAL A 69 10.08 7.22 7.07
CA VAL A 69 10.58 8.48 6.51
C VAL A 69 11.37 9.22 7.59
N LYS A 70 12.65 9.52 7.33
CA LYS A 70 13.55 10.25 8.24
C LYS A 70 14.17 11.43 7.50
N GLY A 71 14.00 12.64 8.02
CA GLY A 71 14.53 13.86 7.38
C GLY A 71 14.09 13.99 5.91
N ARG A 72 12.82 13.70 5.63
CA ARG A 72 12.24 13.65 4.28
C ARG A 72 12.86 12.61 3.33
N ARG A 73 13.53 11.57 3.82
CA ARG A 73 14.05 10.47 3.00
C ARG A 73 13.43 9.14 3.42
N LEU A 74 13.19 8.27 2.44
CA LEU A 74 12.82 6.88 2.73
C LEU A 74 14.01 6.15 3.33
N PHE A 75 13.73 5.39 4.39
CA PHE A 75 14.71 4.63 5.13
C PHE A 75 14.23 3.20 5.30
N ALA A 76 15.10 2.24 4.99
CA ALA A 76 14.91 0.84 5.34
C ALA A 76 15.89 0.42 6.45
N ALA A 77 15.41 -0.38 7.41
CA ALA A 77 16.23 -0.94 8.48
C ALA A 77 17.27 -1.94 7.94
N ASP A 78 16.84 -2.86 7.08
CA ASP A 78 17.71 -3.83 6.42
C ASP A 78 18.72 -3.15 5.47
N ALA A 79 19.97 -3.62 5.50
CA ALA A 79 21.07 -3.06 4.73
C ALA A 79 20.88 -3.27 3.22
N GLN A 80 20.39 -4.43 2.79
CA GLN A 80 20.17 -4.70 1.37
C GLN A 80 19.01 -3.87 0.82
N SER A 81 17.90 -3.79 1.56
CA SER A 81 16.78 -2.91 1.21
C SER A 81 17.18 -1.44 1.19
N ARG A 82 18.05 -0.98 2.09
CA ARG A 82 18.60 0.38 2.05
C ARG A 82 19.38 0.64 0.77
N LEU A 83 20.27 -0.27 0.37
CA LEU A 83 21.01 -0.15 -0.89
C LEU A 83 20.07 -0.13 -2.11
N ARG A 84 19.02 -0.95 -2.12
CA ARG A 84 18.04 -0.95 -3.22
C ARG A 84 17.22 0.34 -3.26
N LEU A 85 16.82 0.89 -2.11
CA LEU A 85 16.15 2.18 -2.04
C LEU A 85 17.05 3.32 -2.55
N ASP A 86 18.32 3.37 -2.13
CA ASP A 86 19.27 4.38 -2.60
C ASP A 86 19.47 4.32 -4.11
N ARG A 87 19.56 3.10 -4.67
CA ARG A 87 19.61 2.89 -6.13
C ARG A 87 18.35 3.39 -6.81
N LEU A 88 17.17 3.05 -6.28
CA LEU A 88 15.89 3.53 -6.81
C LEU A 88 15.86 5.06 -6.85
N ILE A 89 16.16 5.72 -5.74
CA ILE A 89 16.15 7.19 -5.65
C ILE A 89 17.19 7.81 -6.59
N THR A 90 18.37 7.21 -6.71
CA THR A 90 19.39 7.67 -7.68
C THR A 90 18.89 7.57 -9.12
N GLN A 91 18.19 6.49 -9.48
CA GLN A 91 17.59 6.33 -10.80
C GLN A 91 16.44 7.30 -11.03
N VAL A 92 15.59 7.55 -10.03
CA VAL A 92 14.54 8.58 -10.09
C VAL A 92 15.17 9.92 -10.44
N ARG A 93 16.15 10.39 -9.66
CA ARG A 93 16.85 11.67 -9.90
C ARG A 93 17.48 11.76 -11.29
N PHE A 94 18.00 10.65 -11.82
CA PHE A 94 18.58 10.61 -13.16
C PHE A 94 17.54 10.68 -14.28
N LEU A 95 16.32 10.19 -14.03
CA LEU A 95 15.24 10.11 -15.02
C LEU A 95 14.25 11.28 -14.92
N SER A 96 14.16 11.96 -13.79
CA SER A 96 13.34 13.16 -13.61
C SER A 96 13.70 14.24 -14.63
N GLY A 97 12.68 14.86 -15.24
CA GLY A 97 12.85 15.89 -16.27
C GLY A 97 13.28 15.37 -17.64
N LYS A 98 13.45 14.05 -17.82
CA LYS A 98 13.68 13.46 -19.15
C LYS A 98 12.35 13.09 -19.80
N PRO A 99 12.23 13.27 -21.13
CA PRO A 99 11.02 12.90 -21.84
C PRO A 99 10.76 11.40 -21.76
N GLY A 100 9.48 11.04 -21.67
CA GLY A 100 9.01 9.65 -21.60
C GLY A 100 8.57 9.21 -20.20
N ARG A 101 8.17 7.95 -20.10
CA ARG A 101 7.72 7.30 -18.86
C ARG A 101 8.58 6.08 -18.58
N SER A 102 9.10 6.01 -17.36
CA SER A 102 9.87 4.89 -16.84
C SER A 102 9.18 4.32 -15.60
N THR A 103 9.20 2.99 -15.46
CA THR A 103 8.76 2.32 -14.25
C THR A 103 9.96 1.59 -13.65
N LEU A 104 10.26 1.88 -12.39
CA LEU A 104 11.30 1.21 -11.62
C LEU A 104 10.63 0.43 -10.49
N GLN A 105 11.25 -0.66 -10.05
CA GLN A 105 10.73 -1.46 -8.95
C GLN A 105 11.83 -1.78 -7.94
N THR A 106 11.47 -1.78 -6.66
CA THR A 106 12.31 -2.26 -5.58
C THR A 106 11.49 -2.99 -4.53
N VAL A 107 12.19 -3.71 -3.65
CA VAL A 107 11.58 -4.49 -2.57
C VAL A 107 12.25 -4.16 -1.25
N VAL A 108 11.43 -3.79 -0.27
CA VAL A 108 11.82 -3.57 1.12
C VAL A 108 11.41 -4.79 1.94
N THR A 109 12.41 -5.47 2.49
CA THR A 109 12.19 -6.61 3.40
C THR A 109 11.84 -6.10 4.79
N ARG A 110 11.05 -6.88 5.52
CA ARG A 110 10.63 -6.58 6.89
C ARG A 110 10.95 -7.78 7.79
N SER A 111 11.29 -7.51 9.03
CA SER A 111 11.78 -8.50 10.00
C SER A 111 10.70 -9.47 10.47
N GLN A 112 9.47 -8.98 10.67
CA GLN A 112 8.32 -9.75 11.19
C GLN A 112 7.12 -9.77 10.23
N ARG A 113 7.31 -9.26 9.02
CA ARG A 113 6.26 -9.08 8.01
C ARG A 113 6.79 -9.49 6.63
N ARG A 114 5.88 -9.79 5.72
CA ARG A 114 6.17 -9.95 4.30
C ARG A 114 6.72 -8.63 3.72
N PRO A 115 7.48 -8.70 2.62
CA PRO A 115 8.07 -7.53 2.01
C PRO A 115 7.04 -6.54 1.47
N ILE A 116 7.43 -5.27 1.40
CA ILE A 116 6.72 -4.24 0.63
C ILE A 116 7.38 -4.14 -0.74
N VAL A 117 6.58 -4.22 -1.80
CA VAL A 117 7.00 -3.90 -3.17
C VAL A 117 6.74 -2.42 -3.41
N ILE A 118 7.71 -1.72 -3.98
CA ILE A 118 7.60 -0.30 -4.30
C ILE A 118 7.82 -0.14 -5.80
N ASP A 119 6.79 0.32 -6.48
CA ASP A 119 6.83 0.69 -7.90
C ASP A 119 6.96 2.21 -8.01
N ALA A 120 8.04 2.69 -8.63
CA ALA A 120 8.26 4.11 -8.89
C ALA A 120 7.90 4.42 -10.34
N ILE A 121 6.93 5.31 -10.51
CA ILE A 121 6.55 5.88 -11.79
C ILE A 121 7.31 7.20 -11.93
N VAL A 122 8.21 7.24 -12.90
CA VAL A 122 9.00 8.43 -13.25
C VAL A 122 8.60 8.88 -14.65
N GLN A 123 8.24 10.13 -14.79
CA GLN A 123 7.93 10.73 -16.09
C GLN A 123 8.24 12.21 -16.07
N ASP A 124 8.16 12.85 -17.22
CA ASP A 124 8.16 14.30 -17.33
C ASP A 124 6.82 14.87 -16.82
N TRP A 125 6.77 15.22 -15.54
CA TRP A 125 5.58 15.75 -14.89
C TRP A 125 5.26 17.20 -15.32
N GLU A 126 6.27 17.97 -15.74
CA GLU A 126 6.10 19.34 -16.23
C GLU A 126 5.46 19.34 -17.62
N SER A 127 6.01 18.56 -18.56
CA SER A 127 5.41 18.43 -19.90
C SER A 127 4.13 17.60 -19.91
N ALA A 128 3.86 16.81 -18.86
CA ALA A 128 2.56 16.18 -18.66
C ALA A 128 1.44 17.19 -18.33
N GLY A 129 1.79 18.46 -18.11
CA GLY A 129 0.83 19.55 -17.95
C GLY A 129 0.12 19.55 -16.61
N ASP A 130 0.76 19.05 -15.54
CA ASP A 130 0.20 19.08 -14.18
C ASP A 130 0.79 20.24 -13.35
N PRO A 131 0.18 21.45 -13.38
CA PRO A 131 0.63 22.60 -12.60
C PRO A 131 0.51 22.42 -11.08
N LEU A 132 -0.02 21.30 -10.57
CA LEU A 132 -0.18 21.04 -9.15
C LEU A 132 1.04 20.34 -8.53
N LEU A 133 2.03 19.93 -9.32
CA LEU A 133 3.18 19.13 -8.87
C LEU A 133 4.53 19.70 -9.34
N PRO A 134 4.87 20.97 -9.01
CA PRO A 134 6.19 21.52 -9.33
C PRO A 134 7.28 20.66 -8.68
N ASP A 135 8.39 20.47 -9.41
CA ASP A 135 9.57 19.71 -8.97
C ASP A 135 9.31 18.22 -8.65
N MET A 136 8.24 17.61 -9.15
CA MET A 136 7.97 16.19 -8.91
C MET A 136 8.96 15.29 -9.64
N GLY A 137 9.55 14.35 -8.91
CA GLY A 137 10.48 13.36 -9.44
C GLY A 137 9.80 12.02 -9.75
N ALA A 138 8.99 11.51 -8.81
CA ALA A 138 8.32 10.22 -8.97
C ALA A 138 7.06 10.08 -8.11
N LEU A 139 6.13 9.25 -8.57
CA LEU A 139 5.05 8.68 -7.77
C LEU A 139 5.45 7.25 -7.37
N LEU A 140 5.55 6.98 -6.09
CA LEU A 140 5.75 5.63 -5.58
C LEU A 140 4.41 5.02 -5.19
N ILE A 141 4.14 3.81 -5.68
CA ILE A 141 3.02 2.98 -5.24
C ILE A 141 3.59 1.83 -4.42
N LEU A 142 3.06 1.65 -3.20
CA LEU A 142 3.50 0.61 -2.27
C LEU A 142 2.46 -0.51 -2.24
N THR A 143 2.93 -1.76 -2.33
CA THR A 143 2.11 -2.95 -2.19
C THR A 143 2.59 -3.73 -0.97
N ASP A 144 1.73 -3.83 0.06
CA ASP A 144 2.01 -4.65 1.25
C ASP A 144 1.55 -6.09 1.02
N LEU A 145 2.51 -7.02 0.96
CA LEU A 145 2.21 -8.44 0.73
C LEU A 145 1.59 -9.14 1.95
N ASN A 146 1.48 -8.48 3.11
CA ASN A 146 0.67 -8.93 4.25
C ASN A 146 -0.81 -8.58 4.13
N GLU A 147 -1.16 -7.61 3.29
CA GLU A 147 -2.55 -7.17 3.20
C GLU A 147 -3.43 -8.29 2.64
N ILE A 148 -4.57 -8.51 3.30
CA ILE A 148 -5.54 -9.49 2.84
C ILE A 148 -6.31 -8.85 1.68
N PRO A 149 -6.29 -9.45 0.47
CA PRO A 149 -7.02 -8.91 -0.67
C PRO A 149 -8.52 -8.90 -0.38
N ARG A 150 -9.19 -7.79 -0.70
CA ARG A 150 -10.63 -7.60 -0.48
C ARG A 150 -11.31 -7.10 -1.73
N VAL A 151 -12.24 -7.90 -2.25
CA VAL A 151 -13.14 -7.46 -3.32
C VAL A 151 -14.41 -6.85 -2.72
N SER A 152 -14.86 -5.75 -3.31
CA SER A 152 -16.10 -5.08 -2.95
C SER A 152 -17.31 -5.98 -3.21
N GLN A 153 -18.07 -6.31 -2.17
CA GLN A 153 -19.27 -7.15 -2.31
C GLN A 153 -20.31 -6.52 -3.24
N SER A 154 -20.51 -5.20 -3.15
CA SER A 154 -21.45 -4.49 -4.03
C SER A 154 -21.03 -4.57 -5.49
N SER A 155 -19.74 -4.41 -5.79
CA SER A 155 -19.22 -4.53 -7.15
C SER A 155 -19.38 -5.95 -7.69
N VAL A 156 -19.09 -6.98 -6.88
CA VAL A 156 -19.27 -8.38 -7.30
C VAL A 156 -20.76 -8.71 -7.51
N MET A 157 -21.66 -8.17 -6.68
CA MET A 157 -23.11 -8.32 -6.89
C MET A 157 -23.55 -7.70 -8.22
N GLU A 158 -23.12 -6.47 -8.50
CA GLU A 158 -23.52 -5.74 -9.71
C GLU A 158 -22.99 -6.38 -10.99
N ILE A 159 -21.70 -6.76 -11.00
CA ILE A 159 -21.03 -7.34 -12.18
C ILE A 159 -21.59 -8.72 -12.54
N PHE A 160 -21.85 -9.58 -11.54
CA PHE A 160 -22.19 -10.98 -11.77
C PHE A 160 -23.65 -11.33 -11.41
N GLY A 161 -24.44 -10.36 -10.95
CA GLY A 161 -25.82 -10.57 -10.51
C GLY A 161 -25.93 -11.54 -9.32
N LEU A 162 -24.96 -11.50 -8.40
CA LEU A 162 -24.96 -12.36 -7.20
C LEU A 162 -25.91 -11.82 -6.13
N THR A 163 -26.46 -12.73 -5.32
CA THR A 163 -27.16 -12.33 -4.09
C THR A 163 -26.18 -11.86 -3.01
N PRO A 164 -26.64 -11.13 -1.97
CA PRO A 164 -25.76 -10.70 -0.87
C PRO A 164 -25.01 -11.86 -0.20
N ALA A 165 -25.67 -13.01 0.01
CA ALA A 165 -25.03 -14.18 0.60
C ALA A 165 -23.95 -14.79 -0.32
N GLN A 166 -24.20 -14.82 -1.63
CA GLN A 166 -23.25 -15.31 -2.63
C GLN A 166 -22.03 -14.39 -2.76
N ALA A 167 -22.24 -13.07 -2.80
CA ALA A 167 -21.16 -12.09 -2.85
C ALA A 167 -20.32 -12.09 -1.58
N ARG A 168 -20.95 -12.24 -0.41
CA ARG A 168 -20.24 -12.43 0.86
C ARG A 168 -19.37 -13.68 0.84
N LEU A 169 -19.90 -14.82 0.38
CA LEU A 169 -19.12 -16.05 0.22
C LEU A 169 -17.94 -15.85 -0.74
N ALA A 170 -18.18 -15.23 -1.90
CA ALA A 170 -17.14 -14.97 -2.91
C ALA A 170 -16.04 -14.04 -2.40
N SER A 171 -16.39 -12.98 -1.66
CA SER A 171 -15.44 -12.05 -1.05
C SER A 171 -14.54 -12.75 -0.02
N LEU A 172 -15.12 -13.58 0.86
CA LEU A 172 -14.36 -14.36 1.84
C LEU A 172 -13.43 -15.41 1.20
N LEU A 173 -13.81 -15.97 0.04
CA LEU A 173 -12.93 -16.85 -0.73
C LEU A 173 -11.70 -16.11 -1.26
N VAL A 174 -11.86 -14.86 -1.71
CA VAL A 174 -10.73 -14.02 -2.16
C VAL A 174 -9.79 -13.68 -1.00
N GLU A 175 -10.33 -13.46 0.20
CA GLU A 175 -9.54 -13.31 1.44
C GLU A 175 -8.72 -14.56 1.81
N GLY A 176 -8.89 -15.67 1.09
CA GLY A 176 -8.16 -16.92 1.28
C GLY A 176 -8.80 -17.89 2.26
N LYS A 177 -10.04 -17.63 2.70
CA LYS A 177 -10.74 -18.53 3.64
C LYS A 177 -11.16 -19.83 2.96
N SER A 178 -11.12 -20.93 3.72
CA SER A 178 -11.67 -22.21 3.29
C SER A 178 -13.20 -22.17 3.30
N LEU A 179 -13.83 -23.07 2.55
CA LEU A 179 -15.30 -23.14 2.52
C LEU A 179 -15.89 -23.52 3.90
N GLU A 180 -15.14 -24.26 4.70
CA GLU A 180 -15.53 -24.63 6.08
C GLU A 180 -15.46 -23.43 7.01
N GLU A 181 -14.39 -22.64 6.92
CA GLU A 181 -14.27 -21.38 7.66
C GLU A 181 -15.40 -20.43 7.27
N ILE A 182 -15.71 -20.32 5.97
CA ILE A 182 -16.80 -19.49 5.48
C ILE A 182 -18.14 -19.96 6.03
N ALA A 183 -18.41 -21.26 6.02
CA ALA A 183 -19.63 -21.82 6.58
C ALA A 183 -19.78 -21.45 8.06
N PHE A 184 -18.70 -21.55 8.82
CA PHE A 184 -18.64 -21.10 10.21
C PHE A 184 -18.88 -19.59 10.36
N TYR A 185 -18.15 -18.75 9.62
CA TYR A 185 -18.28 -17.28 9.66
C TYR A 185 -19.66 -16.77 9.24
N MET A 186 -20.33 -17.49 8.34
CA MET A 186 -21.67 -17.15 7.87
C MET A 186 -22.78 -17.81 8.70
N ASN A 187 -22.44 -18.65 9.69
CA ASN A 187 -23.36 -19.44 10.49
C ASN A 187 -24.33 -20.29 9.64
N ILE A 188 -23.78 -21.01 8.66
CA ILE A 188 -24.51 -21.90 7.75
C ILE A 188 -23.88 -23.29 7.72
N SER A 189 -24.63 -24.30 7.26
CA SER A 189 -24.06 -25.63 7.05
C SER A 189 -23.04 -25.63 5.90
N SER A 190 -22.07 -26.55 5.94
CA SER A 190 -21.13 -26.76 4.82
C SER A 190 -21.87 -27.14 3.53
N GLY A 191 -23.01 -27.84 3.64
CA GLY A 191 -23.89 -28.14 2.49
C GLY A 191 -24.46 -26.87 1.85
N THR A 192 -24.94 -25.94 2.68
CA THR A 192 -25.44 -24.63 2.23
C THR A 192 -24.33 -23.80 1.59
N ALA A 193 -23.13 -23.77 2.18
CA ALA A 193 -21.98 -23.08 1.60
C ALA A 193 -21.59 -23.65 0.23
N ARG A 194 -21.57 -24.98 0.07
CA ARG A 194 -21.35 -25.64 -1.24
C ARG A 194 -22.44 -25.29 -2.25
N ASN A 195 -23.70 -25.21 -1.83
CA ASN A 195 -24.80 -24.83 -2.71
C ASN A 195 -24.67 -23.38 -3.18
N HIS A 196 -24.31 -22.46 -2.29
CA HIS A 196 -23.98 -21.08 -2.67
C HIS A 196 -22.80 -21.02 -3.64
N LEU A 197 -21.72 -21.76 -3.38
CA LEU A 197 -20.55 -21.81 -4.27
C LEU A 197 -20.91 -22.32 -5.67
N LYS A 198 -21.73 -23.37 -5.78
CA LYS A 198 -22.24 -23.85 -7.08
C LYS A 198 -23.03 -22.79 -7.83
N ALA A 199 -23.87 -22.02 -7.13
CA ALA A 199 -24.61 -20.92 -7.75
C ALA A 199 -23.68 -19.78 -8.19
N VAL A 200 -22.64 -19.47 -7.42
CA VAL A 200 -21.62 -18.49 -7.79
C VAL A 200 -20.86 -18.93 -9.04
N PHE A 201 -20.45 -20.18 -9.12
CA PHE A 201 -19.81 -20.74 -10.32
C PHE A 201 -20.68 -20.58 -11.57
N LEU A 202 -21.97 -20.89 -11.47
CA LEU A 202 -22.90 -20.71 -12.58
C LEU A 202 -23.01 -19.24 -13.02
N ARG A 203 -23.12 -18.31 -12.07
CA ARG A 203 -23.27 -16.87 -12.34
C ARG A 203 -22.00 -16.21 -12.88
N THR A 204 -20.84 -16.72 -12.48
CA THR A 204 -19.53 -16.19 -12.87
C THR A 204 -18.93 -16.91 -14.08
N GLY A 205 -19.57 -17.98 -14.56
CA GLY A 205 -19.04 -18.81 -15.66
C GLY A 205 -17.80 -19.62 -15.29
N THR A 206 -17.50 -19.77 -14.00
CA THR A 206 -16.32 -20.50 -13.50
C THR A 206 -16.69 -21.92 -13.08
N ARG A 207 -15.70 -22.81 -12.98
CA ARG A 207 -15.92 -24.22 -12.59
C ARG A 207 -15.11 -24.65 -11.36
N ARG A 208 -14.08 -23.88 -11.00
CA ARG A 208 -13.18 -24.20 -9.89
C ARG A 208 -13.02 -22.99 -8.97
N GLN A 209 -12.82 -23.25 -7.68
CA GLN A 209 -12.60 -22.18 -6.69
C GLN A 209 -11.41 -21.30 -7.06
N ALA A 210 -10.29 -21.89 -7.51
CA ALA A 210 -9.12 -21.14 -7.95
C ALA A 210 -9.40 -20.24 -9.17
N GLU A 211 -10.27 -20.70 -10.09
CA GLU A 211 -10.68 -19.91 -11.25
C GLU A 211 -11.56 -18.72 -10.83
N LEU A 212 -12.50 -18.94 -9.90
CA LEU A 212 -13.30 -17.87 -9.30
C LEU A 212 -12.40 -16.85 -8.58
N VAL A 213 -11.47 -17.29 -7.74
CA VAL A 213 -10.54 -16.39 -7.04
C VAL A 213 -9.70 -15.61 -8.04
N SER A 214 -9.18 -16.25 -9.09
CA SER A 214 -8.41 -15.59 -10.15
C SER A 214 -9.22 -14.59 -10.97
N LEU A 215 -10.51 -14.84 -11.19
CA LEU A 215 -11.40 -13.90 -11.86
C LEU A 215 -11.66 -12.69 -10.97
N LEU A 216 -12.01 -12.92 -9.71
CA LEU A 216 -12.35 -11.85 -8.77
C LEU A 216 -11.12 -11.01 -8.38
N SER A 217 -9.92 -11.59 -8.35
CA SER A 217 -8.69 -10.85 -8.07
C SER A 217 -8.35 -9.80 -9.13
N ARG A 218 -8.99 -9.82 -10.31
CA ARG A 218 -8.84 -8.78 -11.34
C ARG A 218 -9.58 -7.48 -11.02
N LEU A 219 -10.43 -7.51 -9.98
CA LEU A 219 -11.18 -6.35 -9.48
C LEU A 219 -10.46 -5.64 -8.33
N LEU A 220 -9.23 -6.06 -8.00
CA LEU A 220 -8.39 -5.50 -6.93
C LEU A 220 -7.46 -4.40 -7.44
#